data_AF-A0A961NUM2-F1
#
_entry.id   AF-A0A961NUM2-F1
#
_cell.length_a   1.000
_cell.length_b   1.000
_cell.length_c   1.000
_cell.angle_alpha   90.00
_cell.angle_beta   90.00
_cell.angle_gamma   90.00
#
_symmetry.space_group_name_H-M   'P 1'
#
loop_
_entity.id
_entity.type
_entity.pdbx_description
1 polymer ?
#
loop_
_entity_poly.entity_id
_entity_poly.type
_entity_poly.pdbx_seq_one_letter_code
_entity_poly.pdbx_strand_id
1 'polypeptide(L)'
;MISAIERLFKHEAAGGVALMGAAVLALIVANSSLSGVYSDVLAAKLSITINDEGLSKPLILWINDGLMAIFFFLIGLELKRELLEGKLKNPRDVMLPGVAAIGGMAVPAVIFATINWGSPETIAGWAIPAATDIAFALGLLALVGSRAPASLKVFLLTLAILDDLGAILIIALFYTANLKVTYLIFALVPLALMGWLNARGSHRVSPIVILGIVLWVLVLKSGVHATLAGVVTAFFIPLKDRWGKSPLHSMEHSLESWVAFFIVPVFAFANAGVSFAGMSMGAITSPVTVGIVAGLVLGKQAGVMGATWLVVKSGLATLPHGA
;
A
#
# COMPACT_ATOMS: atom_id res chain seq x y z
N MET A 1 -3.79 -0.77 34.37
CA MET A 1 -4.58 -0.93 33.12
C MET A 1 -4.06 -0.03 32.00
N ILE A 2 -3.83 1.27 32.24
CA ILE A 2 -3.26 2.21 31.25
C ILE A 2 -1.86 1.76 30.76
N SER A 3 -0.99 1.29 31.67
CA SER A 3 0.33 0.75 31.32
C SER A 3 0.32 -0.50 30.42
N ALA A 4 -0.75 -1.32 30.45
CA ALA A 4 -0.85 -2.50 29.58
C ALA A 4 -1.27 -2.12 28.16
N ILE A 5 -2.13 -1.11 28.04
CA ILE A 5 -2.55 -0.52 26.77
C ILE A 5 -1.38 0.23 26.12
N GLU A 6 -0.62 1.02 26.87
CA GLU A 6 0.61 1.67 26.38
C GLU A 6 1.69 0.66 25.93
N ARG A 7 1.74 -0.52 26.56
CA ARG A 7 2.65 -1.61 26.14
C ARG A 7 2.18 -2.29 24.86
N LEU A 8 0.86 -2.44 24.68
CA LEU A 8 0.26 -2.92 23.43
C LEU A 8 0.57 -1.94 22.28
N PHE A 9 0.41 -0.64 22.51
CA PHE A 9 0.71 0.43 21.53
C PHE A 9 2.20 0.58 21.18
N LYS A 10 3.13 0.00 21.96
CA LYS A 10 4.58 -0.02 21.66
C LYS A 10 5.03 -1.19 20.80
N HIS A 11 4.14 -2.09 20.41
CA HIS A 11 4.49 -3.26 19.61
C HIS A 11 3.94 -3.13 18.18
N GLU A 12 4.82 -3.22 17.18
CA GLU A 12 4.48 -3.42 15.75
C GLU A 12 3.40 -4.49 15.55
N ALA A 13 3.35 -5.49 16.45
CA ALA A 13 2.32 -6.54 16.49
C ALA A 13 0.89 -6.01 16.68
N ALA A 14 0.70 -4.92 17.43
CA ALA A 14 -0.64 -4.43 17.76
C ALA A 14 -1.36 -3.82 16.55
N GLY A 15 -0.63 -3.21 15.62
CA GLY A 15 -1.19 -2.78 14.34
C GLY A 15 -1.71 -3.96 13.51
N GLY A 16 -0.91 -5.03 13.41
CA GLY A 16 -1.32 -6.26 12.73
C GLY A 16 -2.53 -6.94 13.38
N VAL A 17 -2.61 -6.97 14.72
CA VAL A 17 -3.78 -7.49 15.44
C VAL A 17 -5.02 -6.62 15.21
N ALA A 18 -4.89 -5.29 15.22
CA ALA A 18 -5.98 -4.39 14.94
C ALA A 18 -6.54 -4.57 13.52
N LEU A 19 -5.65 -4.71 12.53
CA LEU A 19 -6.00 -5.04 11.14
C LEU A 19 -6.78 -6.37 11.05
N MET A 20 -6.25 -7.44 11.64
CA MET A 20 -6.94 -8.74 11.66
C MET A 20 -8.31 -8.65 12.32
N GLY A 21 -8.39 -7.97 13.47
CA GLY A 21 -9.65 -7.75 14.19
C GLY A 21 -10.66 -7.01 13.32
N ALA A 22 -10.24 -5.96 12.62
CA ALA A 22 -11.10 -5.21 11.71
C ALA A 22 -11.59 -6.05 10.52
N ALA A 23 -10.73 -6.86 9.91
CA ALA A 23 -11.12 -7.75 8.81
C ALA A 23 -12.12 -8.84 9.27
N VAL A 24 -11.89 -9.45 10.43
CA VAL A 24 -12.83 -10.42 11.02
C VAL A 24 -14.16 -9.76 11.35
N LEU A 25 -14.15 -8.56 11.93
CA LEU A 25 -15.36 -7.79 12.20
C LEU A 25 -16.12 -7.46 10.91
N ALA A 26 -15.42 -7.11 9.83
CA ALA A 26 -16.04 -6.86 8.53
C ALA A 26 -16.80 -8.07 8.03
N LEU A 27 -16.18 -9.26 8.09
CA LEU A 27 -16.81 -10.53 7.70
C LEU A 27 -18.03 -10.85 8.56
N ILE A 28 -17.95 -10.66 9.88
CA ILE A 28 -19.07 -10.89 10.80
C ILE A 28 -20.23 -9.94 10.45
N VAL A 29 -19.96 -8.64 10.31
CA VAL A 29 -20.98 -7.64 10.03
C VAL A 29 -21.63 -7.89 8.67
N ALA A 30 -20.84 -8.13 7.63
CA ALA A 30 -21.30 -8.39 6.26
C ALA A 30 -22.16 -9.66 6.13
N ASN A 31 -22.06 -10.60 7.07
CA ASN A 31 -22.82 -11.86 7.08
C ASN A 31 -23.86 -11.94 8.22
N SER A 32 -24.14 -10.80 8.87
CA SER A 32 -25.13 -10.71 9.94
C SER A 32 -26.38 -9.96 9.49
N SER A 33 -27.35 -9.78 10.40
CA SER A 33 -28.51 -8.90 10.20
C SER A 33 -28.14 -7.44 9.94
N LEU A 34 -26.89 -7.03 10.23
CA LEU A 34 -26.36 -5.69 9.97
C LEU A 34 -25.81 -5.51 8.54
N SER A 35 -25.81 -6.55 7.72
CA SER A 35 -25.26 -6.52 6.34
C SER A 35 -25.87 -5.41 5.48
N GLY A 36 -27.19 -5.20 5.54
CA GLY A 36 -27.88 -4.13 4.81
C GLY A 36 -27.36 -2.74 5.22
N VAL A 37 -27.33 -2.47 6.53
CA VAL A 37 -26.82 -1.19 7.06
C VAL A 37 -25.36 -0.98 6.68
N TYR A 38 -24.54 -2.02 6.75
CA TYR A 38 -23.14 -1.97 6.35
C TYR A 38 -22.98 -1.60 4.87
N SER A 39 -23.73 -2.26 3.98
CA SER A 39 -23.71 -1.95 2.55
C SER A 39 -24.23 -0.55 2.24
N ASP A 40 -25.29 -0.10 2.93
CA ASP A 40 -25.87 1.24 2.74
C ASP A 40 -24.89 2.34 3.17
N VAL A 41 -24.19 2.16 4.30
CA VAL A 41 -23.18 3.09 4.78
C VAL A 41 -22.02 3.19 3.80
N LEU A 42 -21.51 2.06 3.30
CA LEU A 42 -20.41 2.05 2.33
C LEU A 42 -20.82 2.62 0.96
N ALA A 43 -22.08 2.42 0.56
CA ALA A 43 -22.65 2.95 -0.68
C ALA A 43 -23.06 4.44 -0.57
N ALA A 44 -23.18 4.98 0.65
CA ALA A 44 -23.59 6.36 0.88
C ALA A 44 -22.71 7.33 0.09
N LYS A 45 -23.35 8.19 -0.72
CA LYS A 45 -22.64 9.14 -1.58
C LYS A 45 -22.21 10.36 -0.79
N LEU A 46 -20.91 10.53 -0.61
CA LEU A 46 -20.32 11.77 -0.11
C LEU A 46 -19.95 12.65 -1.31
N SER A 47 -20.52 13.85 -1.35
CA SER A 47 -20.35 14.80 -2.46
C SER A 47 -19.76 16.12 -1.96
N ILE A 48 -18.66 16.55 -2.54
CA ILE A 48 -18.04 17.86 -2.34
C ILE A 48 -18.11 18.60 -3.68
N THR A 49 -19.04 19.55 -3.79
CA THR A 49 -19.34 20.26 -5.04
C THR A 49 -19.29 21.77 -4.83
N ILE A 50 -18.87 22.48 -5.88
CA ILE A 50 -18.90 23.95 -5.97
C ILE A 50 -19.61 24.27 -7.27
N ASN A 51 -20.79 24.90 -7.20
CA ASN A 51 -21.65 25.18 -8.36
C ASN A 51 -21.93 23.93 -9.22
N ASP A 52 -22.37 22.84 -8.57
CA ASP A 52 -22.69 21.53 -9.18
C ASP A 52 -21.51 20.78 -9.84
N GLU A 53 -20.33 21.40 -9.94
CA GLU A 53 -19.11 20.73 -10.34
C GLU A 53 -18.31 20.27 -9.11
N GLY A 54 -17.94 18.99 -9.07
CA GLY A 54 -17.21 18.47 -7.91
C GLY A 54 -16.89 17.00 -7.95
N LEU A 55 -16.68 16.45 -6.76
CA LEU A 55 -16.40 15.03 -6.52
C LEU A 55 -17.58 14.43 -5.78
N SER A 56 -18.27 13.49 -6.42
CA SER A 56 -19.31 12.68 -5.78
C SER A 56 -18.91 11.21 -5.91
N LYS A 57 -18.67 10.56 -4.78
CA LYS A 57 -18.26 9.16 -4.74
C LYS A 57 -18.93 8.45 -3.55
N PRO A 58 -19.24 7.15 -3.66
CA PRO A 58 -19.57 6.31 -2.51
C PRO A 58 -18.49 6.39 -1.44
N LEU A 59 -18.89 6.25 -0.17
CA LEU A 59 -17.98 6.30 0.97
C LEU A 59 -16.82 5.31 0.84
N ILE A 60 -17.07 4.10 0.32
CA ILE A 60 -16.02 3.10 0.07
C ILE A 60 -14.91 3.63 -0.85
N LEU A 61 -15.25 4.41 -1.89
CA LEU A 61 -14.24 4.98 -2.78
C LEU A 61 -13.50 6.15 -2.15
N TRP A 62 -14.14 6.92 -1.25
CA TRP A 62 -13.43 7.93 -0.46
C TRP A 62 -12.45 7.31 0.53
N ILE A 63 -12.84 6.20 1.17
CA ILE A 63 -11.97 5.40 2.03
C ILE A 63 -10.78 4.92 1.20
N ASN A 64 -11.03 4.31 0.05
CA ASN A 64 -9.98 3.73 -0.78
C ASN A 64 -9.07 4.79 -1.39
N ASP A 65 -9.60 5.84 -2.01
CA ASP A 65 -8.76 6.86 -2.67
C ASP A 65 -8.09 7.79 -1.64
N GLY A 66 -8.76 8.09 -0.52
CA GLY A 66 -8.32 9.05 0.49
C GLY A 66 -7.42 8.45 1.56
N LEU A 67 -7.87 7.40 2.26
CA LEU A 67 -7.08 6.75 3.31
C LEU A 67 -5.83 6.10 2.72
N MET A 68 -5.94 5.46 1.55
CA MET A 68 -4.75 4.89 0.92
C MET A 68 -3.78 5.96 0.42
N ALA A 69 -4.22 7.16 0.06
CA ALA A 69 -3.29 8.24 -0.26
C ALA A 69 -2.45 8.64 0.97
N ILE A 70 -3.00 8.59 2.18
CA ILE A 70 -2.25 8.83 3.42
C ILE A 70 -1.33 7.64 3.72
N PHE A 71 -1.79 6.41 3.55
CA PHE A 71 -0.95 5.20 3.68
C PHE A 71 0.25 5.25 2.73
N PHE A 72 0.03 5.48 1.43
CA PHE A 72 1.09 5.57 0.44
C PHE A 72 1.96 6.82 0.60
N PHE A 73 1.45 7.89 1.23
CA PHE A 73 2.29 8.99 1.67
C PHE A 73 3.29 8.54 2.74
N LEU A 74 2.87 7.78 3.76
CA LEU A 74 3.79 7.20 4.75
C LEU A 74 4.82 6.27 4.08
N ILE A 75 4.38 5.35 3.21
CA ILE A 75 5.28 4.46 2.45
C ILE A 75 6.26 5.27 1.59
N GLY A 76 5.82 6.38 1.00
CA GLY A 76 6.70 7.29 0.25
C GLY A 76 7.75 7.99 1.12
N LEU A 77 7.42 8.35 2.37
CA LEU A 77 8.39 8.91 3.32
C LEU A 77 9.43 7.87 3.68
N GLU A 78 8.98 6.66 3.99
CA GLU A 78 9.84 5.53 4.36
C GLU A 78 10.77 5.14 3.20
N LEU A 79 10.23 5.02 1.97
CA LEU A 79 11.02 4.76 0.78
C LEU A 79 12.09 5.84 0.59
N LYS A 80 11.72 7.12 0.70
CA LYS A 80 12.67 8.22 0.56
C LYS A 80 13.76 8.17 1.64
N ARG A 81 13.42 7.87 2.89
CA ARG A 81 14.39 7.68 3.98
C ARG A 81 15.35 6.53 3.65
N GLU A 82 14.81 5.38 3.26
CA GLU A 82 15.62 4.20 2.94
C GLU A 82 16.57 4.46 1.76
N LEU A 83 16.13 5.20 0.74
CA LEU A 83 16.96 5.56 -0.42
C LEU A 83 18.10 6.51 -0.08
N LEU A 84 17.89 7.44 0.87
CA LEU A 84 18.85 8.51 1.18
C LEU A 84 19.77 8.20 2.36
N GLU A 85 19.25 7.56 3.41
CA GLU A 85 19.94 7.28 4.66
C GLU A 85 20.03 5.79 4.98
N GLY A 86 19.07 4.99 4.49
CA GLY A 86 18.93 3.58 4.85
C GLY A 86 19.65 2.61 3.94
N LYS A 87 19.15 1.37 3.91
CA LYS A 87 19.79 0.26 3.20
C LYS A 87 19.59 0.34 1.70
N LEU A 88 18.55 1.06 1.24
CA LEU A 88 18.32 1.25 -0.19
C LEU A 88 19.35 2.17 -0.87
N LYS A 89 20.18 2.86 -0.08
CA LYS A 89 21.27 3.68 -0.58
C LYS A 89 22.36 2.88 -1.30
N ASN A 90 22.64 1.65 -0.84
CA ASN A 90 23.70 0.81 -1.39
C ASN A 90 23.10 -0.22 -2.36
N PRO A 91 23.44 -0.19 -3.66
CA PRO A 91 22.84 -1.10 -4.65
C PRO A 91 23.02 -2.58 -4.33
N ARG A 92 24.10 -2.96 -3.65
CA ARG A 92 24.37 -4.35 -3.23
C ARG A 92 23.35 -4.86 -2.20
N ASP A 93 22.90 -3.99 -1.31
CA ASP A 93 21.93 -4.33 -0.25
C ASP A 93 20.49 -4.37 -0.80
N VAL A 94 20.24 -3.68 -1.91
CA VAL A 94 18.92 -3.62 -2.58
C VAL A 94 18.70 -4.77 -3.54
N MET A 95 19.75 -5.28 -4.16
CA MET A 95 19.61 -6.23 -5.24
C MET A 95 18.88 -7.51 -4.81
N LEU A 96 19.15 -8.03 -3.61
CA LEU A 96 18.46 -9.22 -3.12
C LEU A 96 16.97 -8.95 -2.83
N PRO A 97 16.57 -7.96 -2.00
CA PRO A 97 15.15 -7.59 -1.83
C PRO A 97 14.45 -7.21 -3.14
N GLY A 98 15.12 -6.48 -4.04
CA GLY A 98 14.55 -6.00 -5.29
C GLY A 98 14.28 -7.12 -6.29
N VAL A 99 15.19 -8.07 -6.46
CA VAL A 99 14.93 -9.23 -7.31
C VAL A 99 13.89 -10.16 -6.68
N ALA A 100 13.91 -10.31 -5.36
CA ALA A 100 12.86 -11.02 -4.63
C ALA A 100 11.48 -10.37 -4.84
N ALA A 101 11.38 -9.03 -4.83
CA ALA A 101 10.16 -8.28 -5.09
C ALA A 101 9.65 -8.51 -6.51
N ILE A 102 10.53 -8.32 -7.51
CA ILE A 102 10.19 -8.53 -8.92
C ILE A 102 9.69 -9.96 -9.15
N GLY A 103 10.38 -10.98 -8.59
CA GLY A 103 9.93 -12.36 -8.67
C GLY A 103 8.61 -12.59 -7.92
N GLY A 104 8.49 -12.02 -6.72
CA GLY A 104 7.32 -12.05 -5.86
C GLY A 104 6.08 -11.39 -6.46
N MET A 105 6.24 -10.49 -7.42
CA MET A 105 5.15 -9.88 -8.17
C MET A 105 4.87 -10.59 -9.51
N ALA A 106 5.94 -10.91 -10.26
CA ALA A 106 5.81 -11.45 -11.62
C ALA A 106 5.25 -12.88 -11.62
N VAL A 107 5.69 -13.74 -10.70
CA VAL A 107 5.26 -15.14 -10.67
C VAL A 107 3.77 -15.27 -10.31
N PRO A 108 3.24 -14.62 -9.25
CA PRO A 108 1.79 -14.61 -9.00
C PRO A 108 0.96 -14.08 -10.17
N ALA A 109 1.42 -12.99 -10.78
CA ALA A 109 0.77 -12.38 -11.94
C ALA A 109 0.65 -13.36 -13.12
N VAL A 110 1.75 -14.06 -13.46
CA VAL A 110 1.76 -15.05 -14.53
C VAL A 110 0.87 -16.26 -14.20
N ILE A 111 0.89 -16.75 -12.96
CA ILE A 111 0.02 -17.85 -12.54
C ILE A 111 -1.46 -17.45 -12.67
N PHE A 112 -1.83 -16.27 -12.22
CA PHE A 112 -3.20 -15.79 -12.37
C PHE A 112 -3.58 -15.62 -13.84
N ALA A 113 -2.72 -15.01 -14.64
CA ALA A 113 -2.98 -14.74 -16.06
C ALA A 113 -3.12 -16.02 -16.87
N THR A 114 -2.33 -17.07 -16.57
CA THR A 114 -2.44 -18.37 -17.25
C THR A 114 -3.75 -19.09 -16.90
N ILE A 115 -4.17 -19.06 -15.63
CA ILE A 115 -5.45 -19.64 -15.20
C ILE A 115 -6.65 -18.88 -15.79
N ASN A 116 -6.53 -17.56 -15.96
CA ASN A 116 -7.60 -16.69 -16.47
C ASN A 116 -7.48 -16.38 -17.97
N TRP A 117 -6.58 -17.06 -18.70
CA TRP A 117 -6.28 -16.73 -20.10
C TRP A 117 -7.51 -16.82 -21.02
N GLY A 118 -8.42 -17.75 -20.74
CA GLY A 118 -9.66 -17.96 -21.51
C GLY A 118 -10.81 -17.01 -21.14
N SER A 119 -10.62 -16.10 -20.19
CA SER A 119 -11.68 -15.26 -19.62
C SER A 119 -11.33 -13.77 -19.76
N PRO A 120 -11.77 -13.10 -20.85
CA PRO A 120 -11.47 -11.69 -21.10
C PRO A 120 -11.90 -10.75 -19.97
N GLU A 121 -12.97 -11.10 -19.26
CA GLU A 121 -13.49 -10.31 -18.13
C GLU A 121 -12.57 -10.34 -16.90
N THR A 122 -11.81 -11.42 -16.72
CA THR A 122 -11.08 -11.68 -15.47
C THR A 122 -9.57 -11.55 -15.61
N ILE A 123 -9.03 -11.70 -16.82
CA ILE A 123 -7.59 -11.54 -17.10
C ILE A 123 -7.09 -10.13 -16.75
N ALA A 124 -7.99 -9.15 -16.81
CA ALA A 124 -7.73 -7.80 -16.36
C ALA A 124 -7.36 -7.73 -14.88
N GLY A 125 -7.60 -8.74 -14.05
CA GLY A 125 -7.25 -8.77 -12.61
C GLY A 125 -5.85 -9.28 -12.27
N TRP A 126 -4.94 -9.41 -13.24
CA TRP A 126 -3.64 -10.07 -13.06
C TRP A 126 -2.73 -9.44 -11.98
N ALA A 127 -2.92 -8.16 -11.67
CA ALA A 127 -2.13 -7.46 -10.66
C ALA A 127 -2.63 -7.72 -9.22
N ILE A 128 -3.82 -8.28 -9.03
CA ILE A 128 -4.40 -8.57 -7.70
C ILE A 128 -3.47 -9.44 -6.83
N PRO A 129 -2.99 -10.61 -7.29
CA PRO A 129 -2.15 -11.48 -6.46
C PRO A 129 -0.68 -11.01 -6.35
N ALA A 130 -0.30 -9.90 -7.00
CA ALA A 130 1.04 -9.33 -6.89
C ALA A 130 1.21 -8.45 -5.62
N ALA A 131 0.11 -7.98 -5.01
CA ALA A 131 0.16 -7.09 -3.85
C ALA A 131 0.53 -7.83 -2.54
N THR A 132 1.16 -7.11 -1.61
CA THR A 132 1.59 -7.64 -0.30
C THR A 132 1.07 -6.76 0.84
N ASP A 133 0.23 -7.30 1.73
CA ASP A 133 -0.17 -6.55 2.93
C ASP A 133 0.98 -6.50 3.96
N ILE A 134 1.72 -5.39 3.96
CA ILE A 134 2.84 -5.11 4.85
C ILE A 134 2.45 -5.16 6.34
N ALA A 135 1.29 -4.62 6.70
CA ALA A 135 0.84 -4.52 8.09
C ALA A 135 0.54 -5.91 8.66
N PHE A 136 -0.02 -6.80 7.83
CA PHE A 136 -0.21 -8.19 8.21
C PHE A 136 1.11 -8.96 8.28
N ALA A 137 2.00 -8.80 7.29
CA ALA A 137 3.29 -9.49 7.25
C ALA A 137 4.18 -9.12 8.46
N LEU A 138 4.29 -7.83 8.79
CA LEU A 138 5.02 -7.36 9.98
C LEU A 138 4.32 -7.76 11.27
N GLY A 139 2.98 -7.73 11.31
CA GLY A 139 2.19 -8.22 12.44
C GLY A 139 2.50 -9.67 12.80
N LEU A 140 2.50 -10.57 11.81
CA LEU A 140 2.88 -11.97 11.99
C LEU A 140 4.34 -12.13 12.42
N LEU A 141 5.26 -11.38 11.81
CA LEU A 141 6.67 -11.43 12.16
C LEU A 141 6.93 -10.94 13.59
N ALA A 142 6.16 -9.96 14.06
CA ALA A 142 6.22 -9.47 15.42
C ALA A 142 5.66 -10.49 16.43
N LEU A 143 4.67 -11.30 16.04
CA LEU A 143 4.19 -12.45 16.85
C LEU A 143 5.24 -13.56 16.98
N VAL A 144 6.09 -13.77 15.97
CA VAL A 144 7.26 -14.67 16.05
C VAL A 144 8.30 -14.14 17.07
N GLY A 145 8.26 -12.85 17.39
CA GLY A 145 8.97 -12.25 18.51
C GLY A 145 10.49 -12.17 18.28
N SER A 146 11.27 -12.56 19.29
CA SER A 146 12.73 -12.52 19.28
C SER A 146 13.39 -13.63 18.45
N ARG A 147 12.62 -14.60 17.94
CA ARG A 147 13.14 -15.70 17.13
C ARG A 147 13.48 -15.28 15.70
N ALA A 148 12.91 -14.18 15.22
CA ALA A 148 13.21 -13.64 13.90
C ALA A 148 14.44 -12.72 13.96
N PRO A 149 15.49 -12.96 13.14
CA PRO A 149 16.65 -12.08 13.03
C PRO A 149 16.25 -10.65 12.65
N ALA A 150 16.97 -9.65 13.18
CA ALA A 150 16.76 -8.25 12.80
C ALA A 150 17.00 -8.01 11.30
N SER A 151 17.94 -8.75 10.70
CA SER A 151 18.20 -8.72 9.26
C SER A 151 16.97 -9.15 8.43
N LEU A 152 16.23 -10.16 8.89
CA LEU A 152 15.02 -10.64 8.24
C LEU A 152 13.87 -9.62 8.30
N LYS A 153 13.70 -8.94 9.45
CA LYS A 153 12.70 -7.87 9.59
C LYS A 153 12.91 -6.75 8.56
N VAL A 154 14.15 -6.30 8.44
CA VAL A 154 14.48 -5.24 7.48
C VAL A 154 14.39 -5.72 6.04
N PHE A 155 14.79 -6.97 5.76
CA PHE A 155 14.61 -7.56 4.43
C PHE A 155 13.13 -7.59 4.02
N LEU A 156 12.26 -8.07 4.90
CA LEU A 156 10.82 -8.16 4.64
C LEU A 156 10.16 -6.78 4.51
N LEU A 157 10.57 -5.82 5.34
CA LEU A 157 10.13 -4.42 5.22
C LEU A 157 10.49 -3.85 3.85
N THR A 158 11.74 -4.03 3.42
CA THR A 158 12.24 -3.53 2.13
C THR A 158 11.51 -4.21 0.96
N LEU A 159 11.36 -5.53 1.02
CA LEU A 159 10.61 -6.31 0.03
C LEU A 159 9.17 -5.80 -0.08
N ALA A 160 8.48 -5.61 1.04
CA ALA A 160 7.09 -5.16 1.06
C ALA A 160 6.91 -3.75 0.49
N ILE A 161 7.81 -2.81 0.83
CA ILE A 161 7.78 -1.46 0.25
C ILE A 161 7.94 -1.51 -1.27
N LEU A 162 8.89 -2.31 -1.76
CA LEU A 162 9.12 -2.46 -3.21
C LEU A 162 7.95 -3.14 -3.92
N ASP A 163 7.36 -4.16 -3.32
CA ASP A 163 6.14 -4.83 -3.83
C ASP A 163 4.96 -3.86 -3.92
N ASP A 164 4.67 -3.11 -2.85
CA ASP A 164 3.54 -2.17 -2.80
C ASP A 164 3.69 -1.06 -3.83
N LEU A 165 4.90 -0.50 -3.95
CA LEU A 165 5.21 0.53 -4.94
C LEU A 165 5.23 -0.03 -6.37
N GLY A 166 5.70 -1.25 -6.55
CA GLY A 166 5.61 -1.94 -7.82
C GLY A 166 4.14 -2.15 -8.22
N ALA A 167 3.32 -2.64 -7.31
CA ALA A 167 1.92 -2.95 -7.55
C ALA A 167 1.12 -1.69 -7.90
N ILE A 168 1.26 -0.61 -7.12
CA ILE A 168 0.60 0.67 -7.43
C ILE A 168 1.05 1.25 -8.78
N LEU A 169 2.34 1.13 -9.15
CA LEU A 169 2.85 1.58 -10.45
C LEU A 169 2.27 0.74 -11.60
N ILE A 170 2.18 -0.58 -11.43
CA ILE A 170 1.53 -1.47 -12.39
C ILE A 170 0.07 -1.07 -12.57
N ILE A 171 -0.67 -0.94 -11.48
CA ILE A 171 -2.09 -0.59 -11.55
C ILE A 171 -2.25 0.79 -12.22
N ALA A 172 -1.39 1.76 -11.88
CA ALA A 172 -1.40 3.07 -12.50
C ALA A 172 -1.13 3.08 -14.00
N LEU A 173 -0.23 2.23 -14.49
CA LEU A 173 0.12 2.18 -15.92
C LEU A 173 -0.89 1.38 -16.75
N PHE A 174 -1.44 0.29 -16.19
CA PHE A 174 -2.24 -0.67 -16.95
C PHE A 174 -3.77 -0.50 -16.77
N TYR A 175 -4.24 0.14 -15.70
CA TYR A 175 -5.67 0.21 -15.36
C TYR A 175 -6.25 1.63 -15.47
N THR A 176 -5.52 2.54 -16.10
CA THR A 176 -5.97 3.92 -16.31
C THR A 176 -6.76 4.03 -17.61
N ALA A 177 -8.09 3.95 -17.52
CA ALA A 177 -8.97 3.87 -18.70
C ALA A 177 -9.33 5.23 -19.34
N ASN A 178 -9.33 6.33 -18.60
CA ASN A 178 -9.81 7.64 -19.09
C ASN A 178 -8.95 8.79 -18.55
N LEU A 179 -7.90 9.16 -19.28
CA LEU A 179 -7.02 10.28 -18.92
C LEU A 179 -7.61 11.62 -19.34
N LYS A 180 -7.89 12.48 -18.36
CA LYS A 180 -8.19 13.89 -18.61
C LYS A 180 -6.92 14.73 -18.52
N VAL A 181 -6.27 14.92 -19.66
CA VAL A 181 -4.98 15.62 -19.80
C VAL A 181 -5.00 17.02 -19.17
N THR A 182 -6.12 17.73 -19.23
CA THR A 182 -6.28 19.06 -18.62
C THR A 182 -5.94 19.08 -17.13
N TYR A 183 -6.42 18.08 -16.37
CA TYR A 183 -6.13 18.00 -14.93
C TYR A 183 -4.67 17.60 -14.66
N LEU A 184 -4.03 16.84 -15.56
CA LEU A 184 -2.60 16.53 -15.46
C LEU A 184 -1.72 17.76 -15.69
N ILE A 185 -2.10 18.63 -16.63
CA ILE A 185 -1.40 19.91 -16.84
C ILE A 185 -1.53 20.77 -15.59
N PHE A 186 -2.72 20.87 -14.99
CA PHE A 186 -2.91 21.59 -13.74
C PHE A 186 -2.12 20.97 -12.58
N ALA A 187 -1.94 19.65 -12.55
CA ALA A 187 -1.15 18.96 -11.53
C ALA A 187 0.35 19.35 -11.55
N LEU A 188 0.87 19.86 -12.66
CA LEU A 188 2.25 20.36 -12.74
C LEU A 188 2.49 21.58 -11.83
N VAL A 189 1.46 22.39 -11.58
CA VAL A 189 1.56 23.59 -10.73
C VAL A 189 1.88 23.24 -9.27
N PRO A 190 1.07 22.41 -8.55
CA PRO A 190 1.42 22.02 -7.19
C PRO A 190 2.73 21.23 -7.13
N LEU A 191 3.04 20.41 -8.15
CA LEU A 191 4.34 19.71 -8.23
C LEU A 191 5.52 20.69 -8.28
N ALA A 192 5.47 21.70 -9.14
CA ALA A 192 6.52 22.71 -9.26
C ALA A 192 6.67 23.51 -7.95
N LEU A 193 5.56 23.89 -7.32
CA LEU A 193 5.56 24.60 -6.04
C LEU A 193 6.14 23.75 -4.91
N MET A 194 5.80 22.46 -4.83
CA MET A 194 6.41 21.53 -3.87
C MET A 194 7.90 21.36 -4.13
N GLY A 195 8.32 21.24 -5.39
CA GLY A 195 9.73 21.19 -5.78
C GLY A 195 10.51 22.43 -5.34
N TRP A 196 9.93 23.62 -5.54
CA TRP A 196 10.52 24.88 -5.11
C TRP A 196 10.62 25.00 -3.57
N LEU A 197 9.59 24.56 -2.84
CA LEU A 197 9.61 24.54 -1.37
C LEU A 197 10.67 23.56 -0.82
N ASN A 198 10.80 22.39 -1.44
CA ASN A 198 11.80 21.40 -1.10
C ASN A 198 13.22 21.93 -1.36
N ALA A 199 13.45 22.55 -2.53
CA ALA A 199 14.74 23.14 -2.90
C ALA A 199 15.19 24.27 -1.95
N ARG A 200 14.25 24.96 -1.30
CA ARG A 200 14.53 25.98 -0.27
C ARG A 200 14.78 25.42 1.13
N GLY A 201 14.70 24.10 1.32
CA GLY A 201 14.88 23.46 2.63
C GLY A 201 13.85 23.90 3.67
N SER A 202 12.58 24.03 3.28
CA SER A 202 11.48 24.47 4.16
C SER A 202 11.33 23.56 5.39
N HIS A 203 11.32 24.13 6.60
CA HIS A 203 10.91 23.39 7.82
C HIS A 203 9.46 22.95 7.74
N ARG A 204 8.63 23.90 7.29
CA ARG A 204 7.19 23.84 7.48
C ARG A 204 6.68 22.93 6.39
N VAL A 205 6.16 21.79 6.83
CA VAL A 205 5.68 20.76 5.93
C VAL A 205 4.24 21.01 5.49
N SER A 206 3.46 21.74 6.28
CA SER A 206 2.05 22.04 6.01
C SER A 206 1.80 22.59 4.59
N PRO A 207 2.59 23.56 4.06
CA PRO A 207 2.41 24.01 2.68
C PRO A 207 2.60 22.91 1.64
N ILE A 208 3.56 22.00 1.84
CA ILE A 208 3.79 20.86 0.94
C ILE A 208 2.62 19.88 1.02
N VAL A 209 2.12 19.59 2.22
CA VAL A 209 0.95 18.71 2.42
C VAL A 209 -0.31 19.29 1.80
N ILE A 210 -0.56 20.60 1.94
CA ILE A 210 -1.70 21.28 1.31
C ILE A 210 -1.60 21.18 -0.22
N LEU A 211 -0.42 21.42 -0.79
CA LEU A 211 -0.19 21.22 -2.23
C LEU A 211 -0.36 19.75 -2.65
N GLY A 212 0.00 18.81 -1.79
CA GLY A 212 -0.25 17.38 -1.97
C GLY A 212 -1.73 17.03 -2.01
N ILE A 213 -2.56 17.66 -1.17
CA ILE A 213 -4.03 17.50 -1.22
C ILE A 213 -4.58 18.06 -2.53
N VAL A 214 -4.10 19.22 -2.99
CA VAL A 214 -4.48 19.78 -4.29
C VAL A 214 -4.06 18.84 -5.43
N LEU A 215 -2.83 18.33 -5.40
CA LEU A 215 -2.34 17.33 -6.35
C LEU A 215 -3.23 16.09 -6.36
N TRP A 216 -3.59 15.57 -5.18
CA TRP A 216 -4.47 14.41 -5.04
C TRP A 216 -5.84 14.63 -5.69
N VAL A 217 -6.47 15.79 -5.46
CA VAL A 217 -7.75 16.13 -6.12
C VAL A 217 -7.62 16.19 -7.65
N LEU A 218 -6.54 16.79 -8.16
CA LEU A 218 -6.29 16.89 -9.61
C LEU A 218 -6.04 15.52 -10.24
N VAL A 219 -5.22 14.69 -9.60
CA VAL A 219 -4.93 13.31 -10.02
C VAL A 219 -6.20 12.49 -10.02
N LEU A 220 -7.02 12.58 -8.95
CA LEU A 220 -8.31 11.89 -8.85
C LEU A 220 -9.27 12.27 -9.98
N LYS A 221 -9.34 13.56 -10.35
CA LYS A 221 -10.15 14.03 -11.49
C LYS A 221 -9.55 13.65 -12.86
N SER A 222 -8.24 13.43 -12.93
CA SER A 222 -7.52 13.09 -14.16
C SER A 222 -7.69 11.64 -14.60
N GLY A 223 -8.14 10.76 -13.71
CA GLY A 223 -8.22 9.31 -13.95
C GLY A 223 -6.96 8.54 -13.58
N VAL A 224 -5.87 9.23 -13.23
CA VAL A 224 -4.68 8.60 -12.63
C VAL A 224 -4.99 8.15 -11.20
N HIS A 225 -4.29 7.12 -10.74
CA HIS A 225 -4.45 6.56 -9.41
C HIS A 225 -4.11 7.58 -8.32
N ALA A 226 -5.11 7.91 -7.50
CA ALA A 226 -5.02 8.96 -6.49
C ALA A 226 -3.96 8.67 -5.42
N THR A 227 -3.71 7.39 -5.13
CA THR A 227 -2.69 6.92 -4.19
C THR A 227 -1.26 7.32 -4.57
N LEU A 228 -0.96 7.49 -5.87
CA LEU A 228 0.35 7.97 -6.32
C LEU A 228 0.63 9.40 -5.87
N ALA A 229 -0.40 10.23 -5.71
CA ALA A 229 -0.21 11.59 -5.22
C ALA A 229 0.38 11.61 -3.80
N GLY A 230 0.04 10.62 -2.98
CA GLY A 230 0.66 10.41 -1.67
C GLY A 230 2.16 10.17 -1.77
N VAL A 231 2.57 9.17 -2.55
CA VAL A 231 3.99 8.84 -2.77
C VAL A 231 4.75 10.06 -3.31
N VAL A 232 4.23 10.70 -4.35
CA VAL A 232 4.89 11.86 -4.99
C VAL A 232 5.03 13.02 -4.00
N THR A 233 4.00 13.32 -3.21
CA THR A 233 4.06 14.38 -2.19
C THR A 233 5.12 14.06 -1.14
N ALA A 234 5.22 12.80 -0.69
CA ALA A 234 6.23 12.36 0.27
C ALA A 234 7.66 12.60 -0.24
N PHE A 235 7.88 12.42 -1.55
CA PHE A 235 9.16 12.69 -2.18
C PHE A 235 9.58 14.17 -2.14
N PHE A 236 8.64 15.10 -1.98
CA PHE A 236 8.92 16.52 -1.81
C PHE A 236 9.12 16.94 -0.35
N ILE A 237 8.88 16.07 0.63
CA ILE A 237 9.09 16.39 2.05
C ILE A 237 10.59 16.40 2.36
N PRO A 238 11.17 17.49 2.88
CA PRO A 238 12.62 17.56 3.11
C PRO A 238 13.10 16.55 4.15
N LEU A 239 14.14 15.78 3.80
CA LEU A 239 14.81 14.88 4.74
C LEU A 239 15.60 15.68 5.79
N LYS A 240 16.28 16.74 5.36
CA LYS A 240 16.99 17.68 6.23
C LYS A 240 16.58 19.10 5.85
N ASP A 241 16.18 19.89 6.83
CA ASP A 241 15.85 21.30 6.63
C ASP A 241 17.08 22.22 6.77
N ARG A 242 16.86 23.51 6.57
CA ARG A 242 17.90 24.55 6.71
C ARG A 242 18.48 24.72 8.13
N TRP A 243 17.87 24.12 9.16
CA TRP A 243 18.36 24.13 10.55
C TRP A 243 18.98 22.79 10.95
N GLY A 244 19.06 21.83 10.03
CA GLY A 244 19.58 20.50 10.28
C GLY A 244 18.65 19.55 11.02
N LYS A 245 17.37 19.89 11.20
CA LYS A 245 16.34 18.95 11.69
C LYS A 245 15.78 18.14 10.52
N SER A 246 15.08 17.06 10.82
CA SER A 246 14.41 16.22 9.82
C SER A 246 12.88 16.32 9.90
N PRO A 247 12.25 17.14 9.03
CA PRO A 247 10.80 17.16 8.89
C PRO A 247 10.23 15.81 8.47
N LEU A 248 10.94 15.07 7.61
CA LEU A 248 10.54 13.72 7.16
C LEU A 248 10.40 12.74 8.33
N HIS A 249 11.45 12.57 9.15
CA HIS A 249 11.41 11.66 10.31
C HIS A 249 10.29 12.04 11.29
N SER A 250 10.09 13.35 11.50
CA SER A 250 9.00 13.83 12.36
C SER A 250 7.61 13.47 11.83
N MET A 251 7.39 13.57 10.51
CA MET A 251 6.12 13.19 9.89
C MET A 251 5.90 11.69 9.93
N GLU A 252 6.93 10.92 9.59
CA GLU A 252 6.88 9.46 9.58
C GLU A 252 6.43 8.94 10.95
N HIS A 253 7.14 9.33 12.02
CA HIS A 253 6.82 8.92 13.39
C HIS A 253 5.42 9.36 13.84
N SER A 254 4.98 10.54 13.40
CA SER A 254 3.64 11.05 13.74
C SER A 254 2.54 10.27 13.01
N LEU A 255 2.78 9.83 11.77
CA LEU A 255 1.76 9.16 10.94
C LEU A 255 1.70 7.65 11.19
N GLU A 256 2.80 7.01 11.56
CA GLU A 256 2.90 5.57 11.75
C GLU A 256 1.75 5.00 12.61
N SER A 257 1.51 5.61 13.77
CA SER A 257 0.43 5.16 14.68
C SER A 257 -0.97 5.39 14.09
N TRP A 258 -1.21 6.52 13.43
CA TRP A 258 -2.49 6.77 12.77
C TRP A 258 -2.75 5.80 11.64
N VAL A 259 -1.71 5.48 10.87
CA VAL A 259 -1.81 4.53 9.77
C VAL A 259 -2.13 3.14 10.30
N ALA A 260 -1.36 2.67 11.29
CA ALA A 260 -1.48 1.32 11.84
C ALA A 260 -2.80 1.08 12.60
N PHE A 261 -3.29 2.07 13.36
CA PHE A 261 -4.43 1.87 14.27
C PHE A 261 -5.76 2.44 13.78
N PHE A 262 -5.75 3.30 12.75
CA PHE A 262 -6.97 3.89 12.22
C PHE A 262 -7.12 3.62 10.72
N ILE A 263 -6.17 4.07 9.90
CA ILE A 263 -6.31 4.04 8.43
C ILE A 263 -6.40 2.60 7.92
N VAL A 264 -5.44 1.75 8.29
CA VAL A 264 -5.38 0.35 7.84
C VAL A 264 -6.57 -0.46 8.38
N PRO A 265 -6.93 -0.41 9.67
CA PRO A 265 -8.13 -1.08 10.17
C PRO A 265 -9.43 -0.61 9.53
N VAL A 266 -9.63 0.70 9.31
CA VAL A 266 -10.84 1.21 8.63
C VAL A 266 -10.88 0.76 7.18
N PHE A 267 -9.76 0.81 6.47
CA PHE A 267 -9.65 0.30 5.10
C PHE A 267 -10.00 -1.19 5.03
N ALA A 268 -9.46 -2.01 5.93
CA ALA A 268 -9.76 -3.42 6.01
C ALA A 268 -11.23 -3.68 6.36
N PHE A 269 -11.78 -2.93 7.32
CA PHE A 269 -13.19 -3.05 7.68
C PHE A 269 -14.12 -2.75 6.50
N ALA A 270 -13.76 -1.79 5.65
CA ALA A 270 -14.56 -1.39 4.50
C ALA A 270 -14.44 -2.33 3.29
N ASN A 271 -13.29 -2.99 3.11
CA ASN A 271 -13.01 -3.81 1.90
C ASN A 271 -13.02 -5.33 2.14
N ALA A 272 -12.87 -5.80 3.38
CA ALA A 272 -12.84 -7.23 3.69
C ALA A 272 -14.23 -7.86 3.90
N GLY A 273 -15.29 -7.04 4.00
CA GLY A 273 -16.66 -7.49 4.25
C GLY A 273 -17.29 -8.17 3.05
N VAL A 274 -16.93 -9.43 2.80
CA VAL A 274 -17.51 -10.26 1.73
C VAL A 274 -18.71 -11.04 2.25
N SER A 275 -19.84 -10.96 1.53
CA SER A 275 -21.04 -11.75 1.83
C SER A 275 -20.91 -13.18 1.30
N PHE A 276 -21.23 -14.16 2.13
CA PHE A 276 -21.35 -15.57 1.78
C PHE A 276 -22.78 -15.95 1.37
N ALA A 277 -23.76 -15.06 1.57
CA ALA A 277 -25.14 -15.32 1.18
C ALA A 277 -25.25 -15.46 -0.34
N GLY A 278 -25.77 -16.60 -0.80
CA GLY A 278 -25.87 -16.90 -2.24
C GLY A 278 -24.58 -17.39 -2.89
N MET A 279 -23.50 -17.64 -2.12
CA MET A 279 -22.26 -18.18 -2.66
C MET A 279 -22.45 -19.65 -3.05
N SER A 280 -22.34 -19.94 -4.35
CA SER A 280 -22.33 -21.31 -4.85
C SER A 280 -20.95 -21.94 -4.65
N MET A 281 -20.90 -23.27 -4.53
CA MET A 281 -19.61 -23.99 -4.54
C MET A 281 -18.78 -23.72 -5.82
N GLY A 282 -19.45 -23.36 -6.93
CA GLY A 282 -18.79 -22.96 -8.17
C GLY A 282 -18.06 -21.61 -8.10
N ALA A 283 -18.41 -20.73 -7.17
CA ALA A 283 -17.69 -19.47 -6.97
C ALA A 283 -16.28 -19.70 -6.42
N ILE A 284 -16.11 -20.73 -5.58
CA ILE A 284 -14.82 -21.11 -4.98
C ILE A 284 -13.89 -21.70 -6.04
N THR A 285 -14.44 -22.50 -6.97
CA THR A 285 -13.68 -23.10 -8.08
C THR A 285 -13.60 -22.20 -9.31
N SER A 286 -14.09 -20.96 -9.23
CA SER A 286 -14.01 -20.03 -10.35
C SER A 286 -12.53 -19.73 -10.70
N PRO A 287 -12.21 -19.50 -11.99
CA PRO A 287 -10.86 -19.19 -12.43
C PRO A 287 -10.24 -17.98 -11.69
N VAL A 288 -11.08 -17.02 -11.29
CA VAL A 288 -10.64 -15.85 -10.51
C VAL A 288 -10.17 -16.27 -9.12
N THR A 289 -11.03 -16.96 -8.36
CA THR A 289 -10.71 -17.40 -7.00
C THR A 289 -9.50 -18.32 -7.00
N VAL A 290 -9.49 -19.32 -7.89
CA VAL A 290 -8.37 -20.27 -8.02
C VAL A 290 -7.09 -19.54 -8.45
N GLY A 291 -7.18 -18.62 -9.40
CA GLY A 291 -6.06 -17.80 -9.84
C GLY A 291 -5.46 -16.94 -8.72
N ILE A 292 -6.30 -16.29 -7.91
CA ILE A 292 -5.87 -15.48 -6.77
C ILE A 292 -5.19 -16.37 -5.72
N VAL A 293 -5.84 -17.47 -5.33
CA VAL A 293 -5.30 -18.38 -4.29
C VAL A 293 -4.00 -19.02 -4.75
N ALA A 294 -3.93 -19.53 -5.98
CA ALA A 294 -2.71 -20.11 -6.54
C ALA A 294 -1.59 -19.08 -6.68
N GLY A 295 -1.90 -17.87 -7.15
CA GLY A 295 -0.94 -16.77 -7.26
C GLY A 295 -0.36 -16.37 -5.90
N LEU A 296 -1.22 -16.17 -4.88
CA LEU A 296 -0.79 -15.75 -3.55
C LEU A 296 -0.05 -16.85 -2.77
N VAL A 297 -0.54 -18.08 -2.79
CA VAL A 297 0.02 -19.18 -1.99
C VAL A 297 1.23 -19.80 -2.67
N LEU A 298 1.11 -20.19 -3.94
CA LEU A 298 2.18 -20.87 -4.67
C LEU A 298 3.09 -19.87 -5.39
N GLY A 299 2.49 -18.90 -6.08
CA GLY A 299 3.23 -17.95 -6.89
C GLY A 299 4.18 -17.08 -6.07
N LYS A 300 3.73 -16.58 -4.93
CA LYS A 300 4.53 -15.67 -4.11
C LYS A 300 5.71 -16.37 -3.46
N GLN A 301 5.47 -17.59 -2.94
CA GLN A 301 6.53 -18.42 -2.38
C GLN A 301 7.55 -18.80 -3.45
N ALA A 302 7.08 -19.32 -4.60
CA ALA A 302 7.95 -19.69 -5.71
C ALA A 302 8.71 -18.49 -6.29
N GLY A 303 8.06 -17.33 -6.41
CA GLY A 303 8.63 -16.09 -6.92
C GLY A 303 9.73 -15.55 -6.02
N VAL A 304 9.41 -15.29 -4.74
CA VAL A 304 10.37 -14.74 -3.77
C VAL A 304 11.51 -15.71 -3.53
N MET A 305 11.22 -16.98 -3.20
CA MET A 305 12.26 -17.96 -2.88
C MET A 305 13.09 -18.34 -4.11
N GLY A 306 12.44 -18.55 -5.26
CA GLY A 306 13.10 -18.92 -6.51
C GLY A 306 14.01 -17.81 -7.02
N ALA A 307 13.55 -16.56 -7.03
CA ALA A 307 14.35 -15.41 -7.44
C ALA A 307 15.55 -15.19 -6.49
N THR A 308 15.31 -15.26 -5.18
CA THR A 308 16.39 -15.17 -4.17
C THR A 308 17.43 -16.27 -4.36
N TRP A 309 16.99 -17.53 -4.54
CA TRP A 309 17.89 -18.67 -4.75
C TRP A 309 18.73 -18.52 -6.02
N LEU A 310 18.12 -18.09 -7.13
CA LEU A 310 18.84 -17.89 -8.40
C LEU A 310 19.93 -16.83 -8.27
N VAL A 311 19.63 -15.69 -7.65
CA VAL A 311 20.60 -14.60 -7.47
C VAL A 311 21.75 -15.03 -6.56
N VAL A 312 21.45 -15.72 -5.46
CA VAL A 312 22.48 -16.23 -4.54
C VAL A 312 23.36 -17.28 -5.23
N LYS A 313 22.75 -18.22 -5.96
CA LYS A 313 23.48 -19.27 -6.69
C LYS A 313 24.35 -18.71 -7.82
N SER A 314 23.91 -17.64 -8.47
CA SER A 314 24.67 -16.95 -9.51
C SER A 314 25.87 -16.14 -8.98
N GLY A 315 26.03 -16.03 -7.66
CA GLY A 315 27.09 -15.25 -7.02
C GLY A 315 26.89 -13.74 -7.12
N LEU A 316 25.74 -13.29 -7.63
CA LEU A 316 25.43 -11.87 -7.74
C LEU A 316 25.20 -11.26 -6.35
N ALA A 317 24.49 -11.94 -5.45
CA ALA A 317 24.23 -11.47 -4.08
C ALA A 317 24.62 -12.50 -3.02
N THR A 318 24.85 -12.02 -1.79
CA THR A 318 25.03 -12.87 -0.60
C THR A 318 23.79 -12.76 0.30
N LEU A 319 23.44 -13.87 0.96
CA LEU A 319 22.39 -13.85 1.98
C LEU A 319 22.83 -12.95 3.15
N PRO A 320 21.90 -12.16 3.74
CA PRO A 320 22.17 -11.43 4.96
C PRO A 320 22.65 -12.39 6.06
N HIS A 321 23.60 -11.96 6.90
CA HIS A 321 24.09 -12.81 7.98
C HIS A 321 22.93 -13.19 8.92
N GLY A 322 22.72 -14.51 9.10
CA GLY A 322 21.68 -15.08 9.96
C GLY A 322 20.28 -15.21 9.34
N ALA A 323 20.13 -15.03 8.01
CA ALA A 323 18.89 -15.28 7.27
C ALA A 323 18.91 -16.62 6.52
#